data_AF-A0A4Q7YM24-F1
#
_entry.id   AF-A0A4Q7YM24-F1
#
_cell.length_a   1.000
_cell.length_b   1.000
_cell.length_c   1.000
_cell.angle_alpha   90.00
_cell.angle_beta   90.00
_cell.angle_gamma   90.00
#
_symmetry.space_group_name_H-M   'P 1'
#
loop_
_entity.id
_entity.type
_entity.pdbx_description
1 polymer ?
#
loop_
_entity_poly.entity_id
_entity_poly.type
_entity_poly.pdbx_seq_one_letter_code
_entity_poly.pdbx_strand_id
1 'polypeptide(L)'
;MTKLVLHTPESGKNLSNHYKRAFSQGIELFVVTAYLTDWDTSLKLTPACRHFRMIVGRDFGITRKIACSKVMAWLPPKRKAEFLVADRIVGFHPKAVFWREKDRSCYALVGSSNLTLAAFNSNYEANALVQLDERGTSVQNGG
;
A
#
# COMPACT_ATOMS: atom_id res chain seq x y z
N MET A 1 14.41 11.58 -4.38
CA MET A 1 13.93 11.95 -5.73
C MET A 1 12.49 11.48 -5.86
N THR A 2 11.62 12.27 -6.50
CA THR A 2 10.22 11.90 -6.76
C THR A 2 10.08 11.38 -8.18
N LYS A 3 9.40 10.25 -8.36
CA LYS A 3 9.14 9.62 -9.66
C LYS A 3 7.64 9.48 -9.89
N LEU A 4 7.17 9.96 -11.04
CA LEU A 4 5.80 9.72 -11.49
C LEU A 4 5.65 8.26 -11.96
N VAL A 5 4.63 7.58 -11.46
CA VAL A 5 4.26 6.22 -11.82
C VAL A 5 2.86 6.27 -12.43
N LEU A 6 2.80 6.19 -13.76
CA LEU A 6 1.56 6.06 -14.51
C LEU A 6 1.32 4.59 -14.81
N HIS A 7 0.09 4.13 -14.60
CA HIS A 7 -0.34 2.79 -14.92
C HIS A 7 -1.58 2.85 -15.82
N THR A 8 -1.57 2.02 -16.85
CA THR A 8 -2.67 1.65 -17.73
C THR A 8 -2.78 0.12 -17.74
N PRO A 9 -3.92 -0.46 -18.18
CA PRO A 9 -4.06 -1.92 -18.33
C PRO A 9 -2.93 -2.58 -19.17
N GLU A 10 -2.37 -1.84 -20.12
CA GLU A 10 -1.32 -2.28 -21.04
C GLU A 10 0.10 -1.97 -20.55
N SER A 11 0.25 -1.05 -19.58
CA SER A 11 1.54 -0.53 -19.09
C SER A 11 2.43 -1.53 -18.32
N GLY A 12 2.00 -2.79 -18.22
CA GLY A 12 2.70 -3.84 -17.49
C GLY A 12 2.65 -3.66 -15.95
N LYS A 13 3.60 -4.30 -15.25
CA LYS A 13 3.56 -4.49 -13.79
C LYS A 13 4.26 -3.39 -12.98
N ASN A 14 4.50 -2.20 -13.54
CA ASN A 14 5.32 -1.16 -12.88
C ASN A 14 4.74 -0.76 -11.50
N LEU A 15 3.44 -0.46 -11.44
CA LEU A 15 2.76 -0.14 -10.18
C LEU A 15 2.75 -1.31 -9.21
N SER A 16 2.29 -2.49 -9.64
CA SER A 16 2.20 -3.67 -8.77
C SER A 16 3.57 -4.14 -8.24
N ASN A 17 4.66 -3.91 -8.98
CA ASN A 17 6.01 -4.20 -8.53
C ASN A 17 6.41 -3.33 -7.33
N HIS A 18 5.99 -2.06 -7.27
CA HIS A 18 6.25 -1.20 -6.11
C HIS A 18 5.52 -1.69 -4.86
N TYR A 19 4.25 -2.10 -5.00
CA TYR A 19 3.53 -2.74 -3.89
C TYR A 19 4.22 -4.03 -3.45
N LYS A 20 4.56 -4.93 -4.39
CA LYS A 20 5.28 -6.17 -4.08
C LYS A 20 6.61 -5.93 -3.38
N ARG A 21 7.34 -4.89 -3.77
CA ARG A 21 8.57 -4.46 -3.09
C ARG A 21 8.28 -4.02 -1.65
N ALA A 22 7.29 -3.16 -1.44
CA ALA A 22 6.93 -2.70 -0.10
C ALA A 22 6.62 -3.86 0.86
N PHE A 23 5.85 -4.86 0.42
CA PHE A 23 5.53 -6.05 1.25
C PHE A 23 6.73 -6.98 1.46
N SER A 24 7.58 -7.18 0.44
CA SER A 24 8.70 -8.13 0.51
C SER A 24 9.98 -7.57 1.14
N GLN A 25 10.17 -6.25 1.15
CA GLN A 25 11.38 -5.59 1.66
C GLN A 25 11.12 -4.71 2.90
N GLY A 26 9.87 -4.32 3.15
CA GLY A 26 9.50 -3.44 4.24
C GLY A 26 9.72 -4.06 5.62
N ILE A 27 10.70 -3.55 6.36
CA ILE A 27 10.85 -3.85 7.80
C ILE A 27 9.83 -3.08 8.64
N GLU A 28 9.34 -1.95 8.12
CA GLU A 28 8.18 -1.23 8.60
C GLU A 28 7.28 -0.91 7.41
N LEU A 29 5.97 -1.14 7.53
CA LEU A 29 5.02 -0.99 6.44
C LEU A 29 3.68 -0.46 6.95
N PHE A 30 3.26 0.68 6.39
CA PHE A 30 1.97 1.30 6.63
C PHE A 30 1.21 1.41 5.32
N VAL A 31 -0.02 0.91 5.32
CA VAL A 31 -0.92 0.92 4.16
C VAL A 31 -2.20 1.64 4.55
N VAL A 32 -2.62 2.62 3.76
CA VAL A 32 -3.92 3.28 3.89
C VAL A 32 -4.62 3.27 2.54
N THR A 33 -5.85 2.75 2.50
CA THR A 33 -6.63 2.65 1.26
C THR A 33 -8.07 3.02 1.54
N ALA A 34 -8.66 3.84 0.67
CA ALA A 34 -10.03 4.31 0.82
C ALA A 34 -11.02 3.16 0.76
N TYR A 35 -10.77 2.22 -0.15
CA TYR A 35 -11.57 1.02 -0.28
C TYR A 35 -10.74 -0.21 -0.57
N LEU A 36 -11.31 -1.38 -0.25
CA LEU A 36 -10.72 -2.68 -0.51
C LEU A 36 -11.77 -3.62 -1.15
N THR A 37 -11.73 -3.78 -2.46
CA THR A 37 -12.68 -4.63 -3.21
C THR A 37 -12.20 -6.07 -3.35
N ASP A 38 -10.89 -6.30 -3.39
CA ASP A 38 -10.27 -7.62 -3.43
C ASP A 38 -8.88 -7.60 -2.80
N TRP A 39 -8.37 -8.78 -2.42
CA TRP A 39 -7.05 -8.97 -1.83
C TRP A 39 -6.21 -9.97 -2.64
N ASP A 40 -4.99 -9.55 -3.00
CA ASP A 40 -4.01 -10.42 -3.65
C ASP A 40 -3.30 -11.30 -2.60
N THR A 41 -3.71 -12.56 -2.48
CA THR A 41 -3.11 -13.52 -1.55
C THR A 41 -1.69 -13.94 -1.93
N SER A 42 -1.19 -13.57 -3.13
CA SER A 42 0.19 -13.82 -3.54
C SER A 42 1.19 -12.84 -2.91
N LEU A 43 0.72 -11.72 -2.35
CA LEU A 43 1.56 -10.79 -1.59
C LEU A 43 2.19 -11.53 -0.40
N LYS A 44 3.48 -11.29 -0.18
CA LYS A 44 4.23 -11.89 0.94
C LYS A 44 4.74 -10.79 1.84
N LEU A 45 4.19 -10.72 3.05
CA LEU A 45 4.76 -9.88 4.10
C LEU A 45 6.06 -10.53 4.57
N THR A 46 7.18 -9.83 4.42
CA THR A 46 8.49 -10.36 4.84
C THR A 46 8.51 -10.71 6.34
N PRO A 47 9.09 -11.85 6.75
CA PRO A 47 9.23 -12.18 8.17
C PRO A 47 10.04 -11.15 8.96
N ALA A 48 10.88 -10.36 8.28
CA ALA A 48 11.65 -9.26 8.87
C ALA A 48 10.80 -8.01 9.17
N CYS A 49 9.53 -7.98 8.76
CA CYS A 49 8.63 -6.84 8.99
C CYS A 49 8.25 -6.77 10.47
N ARG A 50 8.89 -5.88 11.22
CA ARG A 50 8.65 -5.72 12.66
C ARG A 50 7.41 -4.87 12.97
N HIS A 51 7.05 -3.93 12.09
CA HIS A 51 5.85 -3.10 12.23
C HIS A 51 5.06 -3.13 10.94
N PHE A 52 3.81 -3.58 11.03
CA PHE A 52 2.88 -3.61 9.92
C PHE A 52 1.59 -2.94 10.37
N ARG A 53 0.97 -2.12 9.52
CA ARG A 53 -0.38 -1.59 9.74
C ARG A 53 -1.09 -1.39 8.42
N MET A 54 -2.34 -1.83 8.35
CA MET A 54 -3.21 -1.60 7.20
C MET A 54 -4.53 -1.01 7.67
N ILE A 55 -4.92 0.14 7.13
CA ILE A 55 -6.18 0.81 7.44
C ILE A 55 -7.01 0.92 6.17
N VAL A 56 -8.24 0.41 6.22
CA VAL A 56 -9.20 0.48 5.10
C VAL A 56 -10.39 1.36 5.46
N GLY A 57 -10.96 2.07 4.48
CA GLY A 57 -12.23 2.77 4.69
C GLY A 57 -13.40 1.81 4.88
N ARG A 58 -14.35 2.23 5.73
CA ARG A 58 -15.56 1.47 6.11
C ARG A 58 -16.67 1.49 5.05
N ASP A 59 -16.50 2.17 3.92
CA ASP A 59 -17.57 2.23 2.91
C ASP A 59 -17.83 0.83 2.34
N PHE A 60 -18.71 0.06 2.98
CA PHE A 60 -19.00 -1.32 2.61
C PHE A 60 -19.85 -1.43 1.34
N GLY A 61 -20.25 -0.31 0.74
CA GLY A 61 -20.74 -0.29 -0.64
C GLY A 61 -19.61 -0.56 -1.64
N ILE A 62 -18.36 -0.23 -1.28
CA ILE A 62 -17.17 -0.39 -2.13
C ILE A 62 -16.17 -1.38 -1.49
N THR A 63 -15.79 -1.18 -0.23
CA THR A 63 -15.03 -2.14 0.57
C THR A 63 -15.83 -3.42 0.75
N ARG A 64 -15.35 -4.53 0.19
CA ARG A 64 -16.05 -5.81 0.27
C ARG A 64 -15.64 -6.55 1.54
N LYS A 65 -16.63 -6.98 2.34
CA LYS A 65 -16.37 -7.82 3.53
C LYS A 65 -15.52 -9.05 3.21
N ILE A 66 -15.74 -9.69 2.06
CA ILE A 66 -14.94 -10.85 1.64
C ILE A 66 -13.46 -10.50 1.43
N ALA A 67 -13.15 -9.30 0.93
CA ALA A 67 -11.77 -8.86 0.77
C ALA A 67 -11.10 -8.62 2.13
N CYS A 68 -11.84 -8.02 3.08
CA CYS A 68 -11.39 -7.91 4.47
C CYS A 68 -11.15 -9.30 5.09
N SER A 69 -12.05 -10.26 4.88
CA SER A 69 -11.87 -11.64 5.35
C SER A 69 -10.64 -12.31 4.74
N LYS A 70 -10.33 -12.05 3.45
CA LYS A 70 -9.12 -12.56 2.79
C LYS A 70 -7.84 -11.97 3.41
N VAL A 71 -7.81 -10.66 3.69
CA VAL A 71 -6.67 -10.03 4.41
C VAL A 71 -6.51 -10.67 5.79
N MET A 72 -7.62 -10.79 6.52
CA MET A 72 -7.61 -11.40 7.83
C MET A 72 -7.10 -12.83 7.73
N ALA A 73 -7.55 -13.67 6.81
CA ALA A 73 -7.04 -15.03 6.64
C ALA A 73 -5.54 -15.06 6.28
N TRP A 74 -5.10 -14.17 5.41
CA TRP A 74 -3.72 -14.04 4.94
C TRP A 74 -2.73 -13.64 6.05
N LEU A 75 -3.14 -12.78 6.99
CA LEU A 75 -2.26 -12.34 8.09
C LEU A 75 -1.95 -13.48 9.06
N PRO A 76 -0.71 -13.57 9.60
CA PRO A 76 -0.41 -14.48 10.71
C PRO A 76 -1.32 -14.22 11.94
N PRO A 77 -1.65 -15.24 12.75
CA PRO A 77 -2.53 -15.08 13.93
C PRO A 77 -2.15 -13.93 14.87
N LYS A 78 -0.85 -13.72 15.10
CA LYS A 78 -0.35 -12.64 15.98
C LYS A 78 -0.46 -11.23 15.38
N ARG A 79 -0.86 -11.10 14.11
CA ARG A 79 -0.90 -9.83 13.37
C ARG A 79 -2.29 -9.40 12.94
N LYS A 80 -3.34 -10.15 13.30
CA LYS A 80 -4.73 -9.82 12.90
C LYS A 80 -5.15 -8.42 13.38
N ALA A 81 -4.65 -7.98 14.53
CA ALA A 81 -4.92 -6.65 15.10
C ALA A 81 -4.31 -5.48 14.30
N GLU A 82 -3.39 -5.75 13.37
CA GLU A 82 -2.78 -4.73 12.53
C GLU A 82 -3.61 -4.36 11.29
N PHE A 83 -4.69 -5.10 11.05
CA PHE A 83 -5.70 -4.77 10.05
C PHE A 83 -6.85 -4.02 10.70
N LEU A 84 -7.01 -2.76 10.31
CA LEU A 84 -7.93 -1.81 10.92
C LEU A 84 -8.93 -1.29 9.88
N VAL A 85 -10.11 -0.93 10.36
CA VAL A 85 -11.12 -0.21 9.58
C VAL A 85 -11.24 1.19 10.15
N ALA A 86 -11.17 2.20 9.29
CA ALA A 86 -11.43 3.59 9.64
C ALA A 86 -12.92 3.79 9.93
N ASP A 87 -13.32 3.48 11.17
CA ASP A 87 -14.68 3.70 11.65
C ASP A 87 -14.88 5.15 12.11
N ARG A 88 -16.06 5.71 11.85
CA ARG A 88 -16.44 7.09 12.21
C ARG A 88 -15.56 8.21 11.63
N ILE A 89 -14.77 7.93 10.60
CA ILE A 89 -14.03 8.96 9.85
C ILE A 89 -14.79 9.27 8.56
N VAL A 90 -15.44 10.43 8.51
CA VAL A 90 -16.14 10.91 7.30
C VAL A 90 -15.11 11.31 6.25
N GLY A 91 -15.31 10.86 5.01
CA GLY A 91 -14.42 11.22 3.90
C GLY A 91 -13.04 10.55 3.94
N PHE A 92 -12.89 9.41 4.62
CA PHE A 92 -11.64 8.64 4.61
C PHE A 92 -11.31 8.15 3.20
N HIS A 93 -10.51 8.92 2.46
CA HIS A 93 -10.15 8.63 1.07
C HIS A 93 -8.63 8.55 0.77
N PRO A 94 -7.74 8.20 1.73
CA PRO A 94 -6.31 8.11 1.47
C PRO A 94 -5.96 6.89 0.61
N LYS A 95 -4.88 6.99 -0.15
CA LYS A 95 -4.37 5.94 -1.04
C LYS A 95 -2.85 6.03 -1.05
N ALA A 96 -2.26 5.34 -0.09
CA ALA A 96 -0.83 5.44 0.14
C ALA A 96 -0.24 4.18 0.76
N VAL A 97 1.02 3.93 0.43
CA VAL A 97 1.87 2.93 1.07
C VAL A 97 3.17 3.59 1.48
N PHE A 98 3.56 3.41 2.73
CA PHE A 98 4.82 3.89 3.28
C PHE A 98 5.60 2.71 3.81
N TRP A 99 6.89 2.63 3.49
CA TRP A 99 7.72 1.56 4.02
C TRP A 99 9.16 1.99 4.25
N ARG A 100 9.81 1.31 5.18
CA ARG A 100 11.26 1.40 5.39
C ARG A 100 11.89 0.04 5.11
N GLU A 101 13.03 0.05 4.42
CA GLU A 101 13.83 -1.13 4.09
C GLU A 101 15.00 -1.31 5.09
N LYS A 102 15.71 -2.44 5.01
CA LYS A 102 16.79 -2.80 5.95
C LYS A 102 17.97 -1.82 5.94
N ASP A 103 18.22 -1.20 4.79
CA ASP A 103 19.25 -0.18 4.57
C ASP A 103 18.85 1.20 5.12
N ARG A 104 17.71 1.29 5.83
CA ARG A 104 17.07 2.51 6.33
C ARG A 104 16.47 3.41 5.25
N SER A 105 16.48 3.01 3.98
CA SER A 105 15.79 3.75 2.93
C SER A 105 14.28 3.76 3.20
N CYS A 106 13.70 4.96 3.21
CA CYS A 106 12.28 5.19 3.40
C CYS A 106 11.62 5.54 2.07
N TYR A 107 10.42 5.01 1.84
CA TYR A 107 9.68 5.23 0.61
C TYR A 107 8.21 5.50 0.89
N ALA A 108 7.61 6.30 0.02
CA ALA A 108 6.18 6.51 -0.07
C ALA A 108 5.72 6.30 -1.51
N LEU A 109 4.60 5.61 -1.67
CA LEU A 109 3.85 5.56 -2.92
C LEU A 109 2.46 6.13 -2.64
N VAL A 110 2.14 7.28 -3.24
CA VAL A 110 0.90 8.03 -2.96
C VAL A 110 0.24 8.39 -4.27
N GLY A 111 -1.07 8.19 -4.40
CA GLY A 111 -1.75 8.53 -5.65
C GLY A 111 -3.21 8.13 -5.71
N SER A 112 -3.67 7.78 -6.90
CA SER A 112 -5.06 7.40 -7.16
C SER A 112 -5.37 5.94 -6.84
N SER A 113 -4.35 5.11 -6.58
CA SER A 113 -4.51 3.66 -6.53
C SER A 113 -4.91 3.14 -5.16
N ASN A 114 -6.07 2.49 -5.12
CA ASN A 114 -6.45 1.67 -3.98
C ASN A 114 -5.71 0.34 -4.03
N LEU A 115 -5.48 -0.28 -2.87
CA LEU A 115 -4.86 -1.59 -2.80
C LEU A 115 -5.85 -2.69 -3.21
N THR A 116 -6.14 -2.80 -4.50
CA THR A 116 -7.07 -3.77 -5.07
C THR A 116 -6.51 -4.36 -6.36
N LEU A 117 -6.89 -5.58 -6.72
CA LEU A 117 -6.47 -6.17 -8.01
C LEU A 117 -6.88 -5.31 -9.22
N ALA A 118 -8.00 -4.59 -9.14
CA ALA A 118 -8.48 -3.72 -10.22
C ALA A 118 -7.52 -2.55 -10.50
N ALA A 119 -6.94 -1.96 -9.45
CA ALA A 119 -5.95 -0.88 -9.58
C ALA A 119 -4.68 -1.30 -10.34
N PHE A 120 -4.43 -2.60 -10.51
CA PHE A 120 -3.24 -3.14 -11.16
C PHE A 120 -3.47 -3.75 -12.53
N ASN A 121 -4.73 -3.94 -12.93
CA ASN A 121 -5.07 -4.72 -14.12
C ASN A 121 -6.04 -4.00 -15.07
N SER A 122 -6.89 -3.11 -14.57
CA SER A 122 -7.98 -2.53 -15.37
C SER A 122 -8.06 -1.01 -15.32
N ASN A 123 -7.42 -0.37 -14.35
CA ASN A 123 -7.54 1.07 -14.14
C ASN A 123 -6.41 1.86 -14.80
N TYR A 124 -6.72 3.13 -15.07
CA TYR A 124 -5.74 4.17 -15.32
C TYR A 124 -5.42 4.84 -13.99
N GLU A 125 -4.15 4.80 -13.59
CA GLU A 125 -3.72 5.24 -12.26
C GLU A 125 -2.51 6.16 -12.35
N ALA A 126 -2.48 7.17 -11.48
CA ALA A 126 -1.36 8.09 -11.32
C ALA A 126 -0.89 8.10 -9.86
N ASN A 127 0.39 7.81 -9.66
CA ASN A 127 1.01 7.78 -8.35
C ASN A 127 2.36 8.49 -8.37
N ALA A 128 2.76 9.04 -7.24
CA ALA A 128 4.09 9.52 -6.97
C ALA A 128 4.82 8.51 -6.08
N LEU A 129 5.95 7.99 -6.56
CA LEU A 129 6.93 7.28 -5.75
C LEU A 129 7.96 8.28 -5.23
N VAL A 130 8.13 8.35 -3.92
CA VAL A 130 9.05 9.26 -3.26
C VAL A 130 10.00 8.46 -2.39
N GLN A 131 11.30 8.69 -2.51
CA GLN A 131 12.27 8.30 -1.50
C GLN A 131 12.40 9.43 -0.46
N LEU A 132 12.18 9.09 0.80
CA LEU A 132 12.18 9.99 1.95
C LEU A 132 13.52 9.92 2.69
N ASP A 133 13.98 11.03 3.23
CA ASP A 133 15.07 11.07 4.23
C ASP A 133 14.51 11.02 5.66
N GLU A 134 15.39 10.95 6.68
CA GLU A 134 14.98 10.89 8.10
C GLU A 134 14.19 12.14 8.55
N ARG A 135 14.23 13.24 7.78
CA ARG A 135 13.45 14.46 8.03
C ARG A 135 12.07 14.43 7.35
N GLY A 136 11.72 13.34 6.66
CA GLY A 136 10.48 13.22 5.90
C GLY A 136 10.48 14.06 4.61
N THR A 137 11.64 14.56 4.18
CA THR A 137 11.78 15.36 2.97
C THR A 137 12.22 14.49 1.79
N SER A 138 11.87 14.90 0.57
CA SER A 138 12.32 14.18 -0.62
C SER A 138 13.83 14.33 -0.77
N VAL A 139 14.54 13.22 -0.98
CA VAL A 139 15.99 13.27 -1.21
C VAL A 139 16.27 14.07 -2.49
N GLN A 140 16.84 15.26 -2.37
CA GLN A 140 17.37 16.01 -3.52
C GLN A 140 18.79 15.50 -3.78
N ASN A 141 19.01 14.84 -4.92
CA ASN A 141 20.37 14.60 -5.39
C ASN A 141 20.78 15.85 -6.16
N GLY A 142 21.73 16.62 -5.60
CA GLY A 142 22.38 17.72 -6.32
C GLY A 142 23.08 17.17 -7.56
N GLY A 143 22.82 17.79 -8.71
CA GLY A 143 23.62 17.64 -9.92
C GLY A 143 24.88 18.49 -9.86
#